data_AF-A0A2V5LEQ5-F1
#
_entry.id   AF-A0A2V5LEQ5-F1
#
_cell.length_a   1.000
_cell.length_b   1.000
_cell.length_c   1.000
_cell.angle_alpha   90.00
_cell.angle_beta   90.00
_cell.angle_gamma   90.00
#
_symmetry.space_group_name_H-M   'P 1'
#
loop_
_entity.id
_entity.type
_entity.pdbx_description
1 polymer ?
#
loop_
_entity_poly.entity_id
_entity_poly.type
_entity_poly.pdbx_seq_one_letter_code
_entity_poly.pdbx_strand_id
1 'polypeptide(L)'
;MLFWFGIVIVFSFNAVVFGEKLAGIAEVNWQLSFPLQAWIARLNLPLTGVALVGLALALYLLTPENYLTLRQALPGAIFFAVGWIIATKLFQLYVARYDRYNPSYLALASIIVLLTWMYLTCLLLLLGGKLNAIIRRQREKMRRAAEPLAPAAATPLA
;
A
#
# COMPACT_ATOMS: atom_id res chain seq x y z
N MET A 1 -11.19 13.82 -3.93
CA MET A 1 -10.02 12.95 -4.20
C MET A 1 -9.99 11.69 -3.32
N LEU A 2 -10.30 11.78 -2.02
CA LEU A 2 -10.33 10.61 -1.12
C LEU A 2 -11.27 9.47 -1.60
N PHE A 3 -12.42 9.83 -2.18
CA PHE A 3 -13.38 8.88 -2.74
C PHE A 3 -12.80 8.05 -3.90
N TRP A 4 -12.13 8.70 -4.85
CA TRP A 4 -11.47 8.03 -5.99
C TRP A 4 -10.35 7.10 -5.54
N PHE A 5 -9.60 7.50 -4.51
CA PHE A 5 -8.58 6.65 -3.90
C PHE A 5 -9.18 5.35 -3.32
N GLY A 6 -10.29 5.46 -2.60
CA GLY A 6 -11.00 4.31 -2.05
C GLY A 6 -11.49 3.35 -3.15
N ILE A 7 -12.07 3.88 -4.23
CA ILE A 7 -12.51 3.07 -5.38
C ILE A 7 -11.35 2.31 -6.01
N VAL A 8 -10.21 2.97 -6.25
CA VAL A 8 -9.04 2.33 -6.86
C VAL A 8 -8.47 1.22 -5.96
N ILE A 9 -8.46 1.41 -4.64
CA ILE A 9 -8.04 0.37 -3.69
C ILE A 9 -8.99 -0.83 -3.73
N VAL A 10 -10.30 -0.58 -3.69
CA VAL A 10 -11.31 -1.65 -3.71
C VAL A 10 -11.24 -2.42 -5.04
N PHE A 11 -11.07 -1.72 -6.16
CA PHE A 11 -10.89 -2.34 -7.47
C PHE A 11 -9.61 -3.17 -7.53
N SER A 12 -8.48 -2.62 -7.06
CA SER A 12 -7.19 -3.33 -7.02
C SER A 12 -7.27 -4.57 -6.14
N PHE A 13 -7.93 -4.48 -4.99
CA PHE A 13 -8.17 -5.62 -4.11
C PHE A 13 -8.97 -6.72 -4.79
N ASN A 14 -10.08 -6.36 -5.46
CA ASN A 14 -10.88 -7.33 -6.20
C ASN A 14 -10.06 -7.99 -7.32
N ALA A 15 -9.27 -7.22 -8.07
CA ALA A 15 -8.40 -7.74 -9.12
C ALA A 15 -7.31 -8.68 -8.58
N VAL A 16 -6.72 -8.39 -7.41
CA VAL A 16 -5.70 -9.25 -6.79
C VAL A 16 -6.29 -10.52 -6.21
N VAL A 17 -7.41 -10.41 -5.48
CA VAL A 17 -8.00 -11.54 -4.74
C VAL A 17 -8.81 -12.46 -5.66
N PHE A 18 -9.63 -11.89 -6.55
CA PHE A 18 -10.52 -12.65 -7.42
C PHE A 18 -9.92 -12.87 -8.81
N GLY A 19 -8.95 -12.09 -9.26
CA GLY A 19 -8.35 -12.24 -10.59
C GLY A 19 -7.71 -13.61 -10.82
N GLU A 20 -7.02 -14.16 -9.81
CA GLU A 20 -6.45 -15.51 -9.89
C GLU A 20 -7.53 -16.61 -9.93
N LYS A 21 -8.64 -16.43 -9.20
CA LYS A 21 -9.77 -17.38 -9.21
C LYS A 21 -10.55 -17.34 -10.52
N LEU A 22 -10.82 -16.14 -11.06
CA LEU A 22 -11.51 -15.96 -12.33
C LEU A 22 -10.70 -16.52 -13.50
N ALA A 23 -9.38 -16.31 -13.50
CA ALA A 23 -8.48 -16.88 -14.51
C ALA A 23 -8.51 -18.42 -14.49
N GLY A 24 -8.48 -19.04 -13.30
CA GLY A 24 -8.55 -20.50 -13.16
C GLY A 24 -9.90 -21.08 -13.64
N ILE A 25 -11.01 -20.41 -13.36
CA ILE A 25 -12.34 -20.84 -13.84
C ILE A 25 -12.42 -20.73 -15.38
N ALA A 26 -11.88 -19.66 -15.96
CA ALA A 26 -11.85 -19.48 -17.41
C ALA A 26 -10.96 -20.53 -18.11
N GLU A 27 -9.83 -20.90 -17.51
CA GLU A 27 -8.91 -21.91 -18.04
C GLU A 27 -9.57 -23.31 -18.09
N VAL A 28 -10.32 -23.66 -17.04
CA VAL A 28 -11.08 -24.94 -16.97
C VAL A 28 -12.27 -24.96 -17.94
N ASN A 29 -13.03 -23.86 -18.05
CA ASN A 29 -14.22 -23.81 -18.92
C ASN A 29 -13.86 -23.80 -20.41
N TRP A 30 -12.72 -23.21 -20.78
CA TRP A 30 -12.33 -23.00 -22.18
C TRP A 30 -11.24 -23.97 -22.66
N GLN A 31 -10.79 -24.91 -21.80
CA GLN A 31 -9.74 -25.89 -22.07
C GLN A 31 -8.48 -25.28 -22.72
N LEU A 32 -8.03 -24.12 -22.22
CA LEU A 32 -6.83 -23.48 -22.72
C LEU A 32 -5.57 -24.21 -22.21
N SER A 33 -4.68 -24.63 -23.11
CA SER A 33 -3.39 -25.27 -22.77
C SER A 33 -2.32 -24.31 -22.25
N PHE A 34 -2.65 -23.02 -22.06
CA PHE A 34 -1.72 -21.99 -21.59
C PHE A 34 -1.99 -21.68 -20.12
N PRO A 35 -0.96 -21.68 -19.23
CA PRO A 35 -1.12 -21.35 -17.82
C PRO A 35 -1.31 -19.84 -17.64
N LEU A 36 -2.49 -19.35 -18.05
CA LEU A 36 -2.90 -17.95 -17.93
C LEU A 36 -2.90 -17.51 -16.47
N GLN A 37 -3.26 -18.40 -15.56
CA GLN A 37 -3.24 -18.13 -14.12
C GLN A 37 -1.84 -17.70 -13.63
N ALA A 38 -0.77 -18.37 -14.09
CA ALA A 38 0.59 -18.05 -13.68
C ALA A 38 1.11 -16.74 -14.32
N TRP A 39 0.75 -16.48 -15.58
CA TRP A 39 1.09 -15.25 -16.28
C TRP A 39 0.36 -14.03 -15.72
N ILE A 40 -0.93 -14.16 -15.47
CA ILE A 40 -1.76 -13.11 -14.85
C ILE A 40 -1.28 -12.87 -13.42
N ALA A 41 -1.01 -13.91 -12.61
CA ALA A 41 -0.46 -13.72 -11.27
C ALA A 41 0.89 -12.97 -11.29
N ARG A 42 1.75 -13.28 -12.27
CA ARG A 42 3.08 -12.68 -12.41
C ARG A 42 3.05 -11.25 -12.97
N LEU A 43 2.06 -10.89 -13.79
CA LEU A 43 1.86 -9.52 -14.29
C LEU A 43 1.05 -8.64 -13.33
N ASN A 44 0.10 -9.22 -12.61
CA ASN A 44 -0.77 -8.49 -11.69
C ASN A 44 -0.01 -8.02 -10.45
N LEU A 45 0.97 -8.80 -9.95
CA LEU A 45 1.81 -8.45 -8.80
C LEU A 45 2.64 -7.16 -8.99
N PRO A 46 3.44 -7.01 -10.06
CA PRO A 46 4.18 -5.77 -10.31
C PRO A 46 3.25 -4.60 -10.67
N LEU A 47 2.17 -4.85 -11.44
CA LEU A 47 1.22 -3.81 -11.82
C LEU A 47 0.51 -3.21 -10.60
N THR A 48 0.04 -4.05 -9.68
CA THR A 48 -0.60 -3.62 -8.43
C THR A 48 0.38 -2.97 -7.47
N GLY A 49 1.63 -3.47 -7.40
CA GLY A 49 2.69 -2.81 -6.64
C GLY A 49 2.95 -1.39 -7.14
N VAL A 50 3.09 -1.20 -8.46
CA VAL A 50 3.29 0.13 -9.07
C VAL A 50 2.07 1.02 -8.85
N ALA A 51 0.85 0.49 -9.03
CA ALA A 51 -0.37 1.24 -8.79
C ALA A 51 -0.49 1.70 -7.33
N LEU A 52 -0.24 0.81 -6.36
CA LEU A 52 -0.28 1.13 -4.93
C LEU A 52 0.79 2.16 -4.53
N VAL A 53 2.01 2.03 -5.04
CA VAL A 53 3.08 3.00 -4.78
C VAL A 53 2.71 4.35 -5.38
N GLY A 54 2.23 4.39 -6.63
CA GLY A 54 1.78 5.62 -7.28
C GLY A 54 0.61 6.28 -6.54
N LEU A 55 -0.32 5.47 -6.03
CA LEU A 55 -1.48 5.92 -5.27
C LEU A 55 -1.10 6.47 -3.88
N ALA A 56 -0.23 5.77 -3.16
CA ALA A 56 0.30 6.24 -1.88
C ALA A 56 1.13 7.52 -2.05
N LEU A 57 1.95 7.59 -3.10
CA LEU A 57 2.65 8.82 -3.48
C LEU A 57 1.66 9.95 -3.75
N ALA A 58 0.62 9.71 -4.57
CA ALA A 58 -0.40 10.72 -4.86
C ALA A 58 -1.04 11.24 -3.57
N LEU A 59 -1.44 10.37 -2.63
CA LEU A 59 -1.96 10.81 -1.34
C LEU A 59 -0.97 11.63 -0.52
N TYR A 60 0.29 11.16 -0.42
CA TYR A 60 1.30 11.86 0.37
C TYR A 60 1.69 13.21 -0.23
N LEU A 61 1.67 13.36 -1.56
CA LEU A 61 1.92 14.64 -2.24
C LEU A 61 0.72 15.59 -2.22
N LEU A 62 -0.51 15.06 -2.23
CA LEU A 62 -1.73 15.87 -2.17
C LEU A 62 -2.07 16.32 -0.75
N THR A 63 -1.40 15.78 0.28
CA THR A 63 -1.59 16.20 1.68
C THR A 63 -0.98 17.60 1.86
N PRO A 64 -1.80 18.67 2.00
CA PRO A 64 -1.34 20.06 1.82
C PRO A 64 -0.39 20.55 2.92
N GLU A 65 -0.42 19.93 4.10
CA GLU A 65 0.32 20.39 5.28
C GLU A 65 1.81 20.06 5.28
N ASN A 66 2.29 19.22 4.35
CA ASN A 66 3.66 18.75 4.40
C ASN A 66 4.21 18.57 3.00
N TYR A 67 5.01 19.55 2.55
CA TYR A 67 5.72 19.59 1.27
C TYR A 67 6.76 18.46 1.20
N LEU A 68 6.29 17.20 1.06
CA LEU A 68 7.14 16.05 0.82
C LEU A 68 7.50 16.03 -0.67
N THR A 69 8.80 16.10 -0.96
CA THR A 69 9.30 15.81 -2.30
C THR A 69 9.02 14.34 -2.65
N LEU A 70 8.80 13.99 -3.93
CA LEU A 70 8.60 12.61 -4.41
C LEU A 70 9.60 11.61 -3.80
N ARG A 71 10.88 12.00 -3.68
CA ARG A 71 11.95 11.19 -3.07
C ARG A 71 11.78 10.93 -1.57
N GLN A 72 11.11 11.82 -0.84
CA GLN A 72 10.86 11.68 0.60
C GLN A 72 9.59 10.89 0.90
N ALA A 73 8.63 10.86 -0.04
CA ALA A 73 7.39 10.10 0.08
C ALA A 73 7.52 8.63 -0.33
N LEU A 74 8.53 8.30 -1.16
CA LEU A 74 8.83 6.95 -1.65
C LEU A 74 8.96 5.87 -0.56
N PRO A 75 9.67 6.08 0.56
CA PRO A 75 9.90 5.05 1.56
C PRO A 75 8.59 4.57 2.20
N GLY A 76 7.70 5.50 2.56
CA GLY A 76 6.38 5.22 3.12
C GLY A 76 5.43 4.61 2.09
N ALA A 77 5.53 5.01 0.81
CA ALA A 77 4.73 4.41 -0.26
C ALA A 77 5.10 2.94 -0.51
N ILE A 78 6.39 2.61 -0.49
CA ILE A 78 6.88 1.23 -0.58
C ILE A 78 6.44 0.43 0.65
N PHE A 79 6.59 0.98 1.85
CA PHE A 79 6.15 0.33 3.08
C PHE A 79 4.65 0.00 3.04
N PHE A 80 3.83 0.96 2.60
CA PHE A 80 2.40 0.77 2.40
C PHE A 80 2.11 -0.35 1.40
N ALA A 81 2.71 -0.28 0.20
CA ALA A 81 2.46 -1.27 -0.86
C ALA A 81 2.84 -2.69 -0.42
N VAL A 82 4.00 -2.86 0.21
CA VAL A 82 4.47 -4.18 0.70
C VAL A 82 3.54 -4.69 1.80
N GLY A 83 3.23 -3.86 2.81
CA GLY A 83 2.34 -4.26 3.90
C GLY A 83 0.94 -4.62 3.40
N TRP A 84 0.44 -3.88 2.40
CA TRP A 84 -0.88 -4.10 1.83
C TRP A 84 -0.95 -5.39 1.02
N ILE A 85 0.09 -5.72 0.25
CA ILE A 85 0.19 -6.99 -0.49
C ILE A 85 0.20 -8.16 0.50
N ILE A 86 1.00 -8.07 1.57
CA ILE A 86 1.06 -9.11 2.61
C ILE A 86 -0.31 -9.31 3.26
N ALA A 87 -0.97 -8.21 3.67
CA ALA A 87 -2.31 -8.27 4.27
C ALA A 87 -3.33 -8.92 3.34
N THR A 88 -3.26 -8.60 2.04
CA THR A 88 -4.18 -9.15 1.02
C THR A 88 -3.92 -10.64 0.75
N LYS A 89 -2.66 -11.07 0.71
CA LYS A 89 -2.33 -12.50 0.57
C LYS A 89 -2.71 -13.31 1.82
N LEU A 90 -2.55 -12.72 3.01
CA LEU A 90 -3.00 -13.35 4.25
C LEU A 90 -4.54 -13.51 4.28
N PHE A 91 -5.27 -12.50 3.79
CA PHE A 91 -6.72 -12.57 3.60
C PHE A 91 -7.11 -13.72 2.66
N GLN A 92 -6.44 -13.85 1.51
CA GLN A 92 -6.69 -14.92 0.54
C GLN A 92 -6.51 -16.31 1.18
N LEU A 93 -5.46 -16.51 1.97
CA LEU A 93 -5.22 -17.77 2.69
C LEU A 93 -6.28 -18.04 3.75
N TYR A 94 -6.70 -17.01 4.49
CA TYR A 94 -7.75 -17.13 5.50
C TYR A 94 -9.05 -17.62 4.86
N VAL A 95 -9.55 -16.92 3.83
CA VAL A 95 -10.81 -17.28 3.15
C VAL A 95 -10.74 -18.68 2.54
N ALA A 96 -9.61 -19.08 1.96
CA ALA A 96 -9.44 -20.41 1.35
C ALA A 96 -9.58 -21.57 2.36
N ARG A 97 -9.36 -21.34 3.66
CA ARG A 97 -9.43 -22.38 4.69
C ARG A 97 -10.84 -22.56 5.27
N TYR A 98 -11.74 -21.59 5.10
CA TYR A 98 -13.10 -21.60 5.65
C TYR A 98 -14.20 -22.01 4.66
N ASP A 99 -13.84 -22.49 3.47
CA ASP A 99 -14.76 -22.84 2.36
C ASP A 99 -15.76 -23.98 2.67
N ARG A 100 -15.66 -24.62 3.85
CA ARG A 100 -16.53 -25.74 4.28
C ARG A 100 -17.62 -25.35 5.30
N TYR A 101 -17.74 -24.09 5.69
CA TYR A 101 -18.75 -23.64 6.67
C TYR A 101 -20.09 -23.24 6.03
N ASN A 102 -21.16 -23.38 6.82
CA ASN A 102 -22.55 -23.04 6.45
C ASN A 102 -22.64 -21.58 5.93
N PRO A 103 -23.36 -21.29 4.82
CA PRO A 103 -23.29 -20.00 4.11
C PRO A 103 -23.60 -18.77 4.98
N SER A 104 -24.48 -18.90 5.97
CA SER A 104 -24.87 -17.80 6.87
C SER A 104 -23.72 -17.32 7.75
N TYR A 105 -22.87 -18.24 8.23
CA TYR A 105 -21.69 -17.90 9.04
C TYR A 105 -20.55 -17.37 8.16
N LEU A 106 -20.49 -17.81 6.89
CA LEU A 106 -19.52 -17.33 5.91
C LEU A 106 -19.73 -15.84 5.61
N ALA A 107 -20.99 -15.41 5.43
CA ALA A 107 -21.34 -14.01 5.21
C ALA A 107 -20.92 -13.13 6.39
N LEU A 108 -21.23 -13.53 7.63
CA LEU A 108 -20.84 -12.77 8.82
C LEU A 108 -19.30 -12.69 8.98
N ALA A 109 -18.60 -13.82 8.79
CA ALA A 109 -17.14 -13.86 8.83
C ALA A 109 -16.52 -12.96 7.75
N SER A 110 -17.06 -12.98 6.52
CA SER A 110 -16.53 -12.18 5.42
C SER A 110 -16.59 -10.67 5.68
N ILE A 111 -17.66 -10.18 6.33
CA ILE A 111 -17.78 -8.77 6.73
C ILE A 111 -16.72 -8.39 7.77
N ILE A 112 -16.55 -9.20 8.82
CA ILE A 112 -15.58 -8.92 9.90
C ILE A 112 -14.15 -8.88 9.34
N VAL A 113 -13.81 -9.81 8.45
CA VAL A 113 -12.48 -9.86 7.84
C VAL A 113 -12.31 -8.69 6.87
N LEU A 114 -13.33 -8.31 6.10
CA LEU A 114 -13.29 -7.12 5.24
C LEU A 114 -13.05 -5.84 6.07
N LEU A 115 -13.74 -5.68 7.20
CA LEU A 115 -13.54 -4.56 8.13
C LEU A 115 -12.12 -4.56 8.70
N THR A 116 -11.59 -5.72 9.07
CA THR A 116 -10.22 -5.87 9.57
C THR A 116 -9.20 -5.51 8.50
N TRP A 117 -9.45 -5.91 7.24
CA TRP A 117 -8.61 -5.58 6.11
C TRP A 117 -8.62 -4.08 5.78
N MET A 118 -9.80 -3.44 5.83
CA MET A 118 -9.93 -1.98 5.74
C MET A 118 -9.18 -1.27 6.87
N TYR A 119 -9.33 -1.75 8.09
CA TYR A 119 -8.62 -1.22 9.25
C TYR A 119 -7.09 -1.31 9.09
N LEU A 120 -6.58 -2.46 8.66
CA LEU A 120 -5.16 -2.67 8.36
C LEU A 120 -4.67 -1.75 7.24
N THR A 121 -5.46 -1.55 6.20
CA THR A 121 -5.13 -0.63 5.10
C THR A 121 -4.96 0.81 5.60
N CYS A 122 -5.90 1.29 6.42
CA CYS A 122 -5.80 2.61 7.06
C CYS A 122 -4.57 2.72 7.96
N LEU A 123 -4.31 1.68 8.76
CA LEU A 123 -3.16 1.63 9.66
C LEU A 123 -1.84 1.67 8.89
N LEU A 124 -1.72 0.93 7.78
CA LEU A 124 -0.55 0.95 6.90
C LEU A 124 -0.33 2.31 6.26
N LEU A 125 -1.41 2.98 5.81
CA LEU A 125 -1.32 4.34 5.25
C LEU A 125 -0.80 5.35 6.28
N LEU A 126 -1.34 5.30 7.50
CA LEU A 126 -0.91 6.16 8.61
C LEU A 126 0.54 5.89 9.01
N LEU A 127 0.93 4.62 9.12
CA LEU A 127 2.31 4.24 9.43
C LEU A 127 3.28 4.68 8.34
N GLY A 128 2.92 4.52 7.06
CA GLY A 128 3.74 5.00 5.93
C GLY A 128 3.93 6.52 5.96
N GLY A 129 2.89 7.26 6.32
CA GLY A 129 2.96 8.72 6.51
C GLY A 129 3.86 9.11 7.69
N LYS A 130 3.73 8.43 8.84
CA LYS A 130 4.61 8.63 10.00
C LYS A 130 6.07 8.29 9.70
N LEU A 131 6.32 7.21 8.95
CA LEU A 131 7.67 6.82 8.52
C LEU A 131 8.31 7.93 7.70
N ASN A 132 7.58 8.49 6.73
CA ASN A 132 8.07 9.62 5.92
C ASN A 132 8.40 10.84 6.80
N ALA A 133 7.56 11.16 7.79
CA ALA A 133 7.79 12.26 8.72
C ALA A 133 9.04 12.05 9.61
N ILE A 134 9.29 10.82 10.08
CA ILE A 134 10.48 10.49 10.88
C ILE A 134 11.75 10.65 10.05
N ILE A 135 11.77 10.11 8.82
CA ILE A 135 12.92 10.22 7.91
C ILE A 135 13.24 11.68 7.60
N ARG A 136 12.21 12.51 7.38
CA ARG A 136 12.38 13.96 7.18
C ARG A 136 13.02 14.63 8.39
N ARG A 137 12.49 14.39 9.60
CA ARG A 137 13.04 14.94 10.85
C ARG A 137 14.49 14.52 11.08
N GLN A 138 14.85 13.28 10.76
CA GLN A 138 16.24 12.80 10.88
C GLN A 138 17.18 13.50 9.89
N ARG A 139 16.77 13.70 8.63
CA ARG A 139 17.57 14.46 7.66
C ARG A 139 17.76 15.92 8.06
N GLU A 140 16.72 16.56 8.58
CA GLU A 140 16.81 17.95 9.08
C GLU A 140 17.75 18.05 10.28
N LYS A 141 17.68 17.11 11.23
CA LYS A 141 18.62 17.02 12.34
C LYS A 141 20.07 16.84 11.88
N MET A 142 20.32 15.93 10.94
CA MET A 142 21.66 15.71 10.39
C MET A 142 22.19 16.95 9.65
N ARG A 143 21.34 17.64 8.89
CA ARG A 143 21.73 18.87 8.19
C ARG A 143 22.12 19.99 9.15
N ARG A 144 21.37 20.18 10.25
CA ARG A 144 21.71 21.15 11.30
C ARG A 144 22.98 20.79 12.07
N ALA A 145 23.23 19.50 12.31
CA ALA A 145 24.47 19.05 12.95
C ALA A 145 25.70 19.19 12.04
N ALA A 146 25.52 19.16 10.72
CA ALA A 146 26.56 19.32 9.73
C ALA A 146 26.85 20.79 9.35
N GLU A 147 26.08 21.75 9.86
CA GLU A 147 26.28 23.19 9.70
C GLU A 147 27.11 23.67 10.92
N PRO A 148 28.45 23.70 10.83
CA PRO A 148 29.27 24.05 11.97
C PRO A 148 29.24 25.57 12.10
N LEU A 149 28.66 26.07 13.20
CA LEU A 149 28.86 27.42 13.74
C LEU A 149 29.22 28.45 12.66
N ALA A 150 28.23 28.94 11.89
CA ALA A 150 28.41 30.19 11.16
C ALA A 150 28.96 31.22 12.18
N PRO A 151 30.18 31.74 11.98
CA PRO A 151 30.98 32.24 13.07
C PRO A 151 30.29 33.43 13.74
N ALA A 152 30.22 33.37 15.07
CA ALA A 152 29.92 34.51 15.93
C ALA A 152 31.02 35.60 15.87
N ALA A 153 31.75 35.71 14.77
CA ALA A 153 32.87 36.62 14.56
C ALA A 153 32.50 37.69 13.52
N ALA A 154 31.51 38.52 13.84
CA ALA A 154 31.37 39.85 13.26
C ALA A 154 30.58 40.73 14.22
N THR A 155 31.04 40.83 15.47
CA THR A 155 30.94 42.11 16.18
C THR A 155 32.00 43.02 15.58
N PRO A 156 31.64 44.07 14.82
CA PRO A 156 32.57 45.17 14.62
C PRO A 156 32.61 45.91 15.95
N LEU A 157 33.68 45.71 16.72
CA LEU A 157 34.10 46.72 17.68
C LEU A 157 34.66 47.88 16.86
N ALA A 158 33.82 48.90 16.63
CA ALA A 158 34.22 50.27 16.31
C ALA A 158 33.05 51.21 16.56
#